data_AF-A0A453S8Y6-F1
#
_entry.id   AF-A0A453S8Y6-F1
#
_cell.length_a   1.000
_cell.length_b   1.000
_cell.length_c   1.000
_cell.angle_alpha   90.00
_cell.angle_beta   90.00
_cell.angle_gamma   90.00
#
_symmetry.space_group_name_H-M   'P 1'
#
loop_
_entity.id
_entity.type
_entity.pdbx_description
1 polymer ?
#
loop_
_entity_poly.entity_id
_entity_poly.type
_entity_poly.pdbx_seq_one_letter_code
_entity_poly.pdbx_strand_id
1 'polypeptide(L)'
;MVIDEKDHSEHDSDSSDIDAVSHFTEKFDQETIGGSEMGDDENLTKEQIEEDIKRIKESNADDEEFPDEVETPLDVPARKRFAKYRGLKSFRTSSWDPKESLPPEYARIFAFDKFTRTQKHVLAKRAELDEESSKDCARIGSYVMLHVKNVPTDVASKLCHPSRRLPVVVSGLLEHESKISVLHFSIKKHDSYEAPIRSKEPLIFNVGFRQFTARPLFSSDNINCNKHKMERFLHHGRFSIASVYAPISFPPVPLIVLKNIDGQQPVIAAVGTLKSVDPDQIILKKIVLTGYPQRVSKLKAMVRYMFHHPEDVRWFKPVELWTKHGKRGRIKETVGTHGSMKCIFNSSVQQHDTVCMSLFKRAFPKWPAQFYHQI
;
A
#
# COMPACT_ATOMS: atom_id res chain seq x y z
N MET A 1 -63.75 7.04 27.21
CA MET A 1 -62.41 7.44 27.69
C MET A 1 -61.57 7.60 26.43
N VAL A 2 -61.28 8.87 26.11
CA VAL A 2 -60.07 9.46 25.45
C VAL A 2 -59.53 8.72 24.19
N ILE A 3 -59.79 9.16 22.94
CA ILE A 3 -59.13 10.23 22.12
C ILE A 3 -57.64 9.87 21.86
N ASP A 4 -57.05 9.74 20.66
CA ASP A 4 -57.06 10.59 19.44
C ASP A 4 -56.46 9.87 18.20
N GLU A 5 -56.67 10.47 17.01
CA GLU A 5 -56.08 10.17 15.69
C GLU A 5 -54.61 10.69 15.52
N LYS A 6 -54.01 10.39 14.33
CA LYS A 6 -52.79 10.97 13.67
C LYS A 6 -51.44 10.32 14.01
N ASP A 7 -50.45 10.17 13.14
CA ASP A 7 -50.14 10.71 11.79
C ASP A 7 -49.30 9.66 11.02
N HIS A 8 -49.49 9.57 9.70
CA HIS A 8 -48.54 8.92 8.79
C HIS A 8 -47.37 9.90 8.55
N SER A 9 -46.18 9.57 9.05
CA SER A 9 -44.94 10.29 8.71
C SER A 9 -44.06 9.49 7.77
N GLU A 10 -43.73 10.11 6.64
CA GLU A 10 -42.75 9.70 5.64
C GLU A 10 -41.35 9.51 6.25
N HIS A 11 -40.70 8.39 5.91
CA HIS A 11 -39.26 8.22 6.03
C HIS A 11 -38.72 7.69 4.71
N ASP A 12 -38.36 8.63 3.83
CA ASP A 12 -37.45 8.39 2.72
C ASP A 12 -36.09 7.98 3.28
N SER A 13 -35.66 6.76 2.97
CA SER A 13 -34.31 6.29 3.20
C SER A 13 -33.47 6.50 1.94
N ASP A 14 -32.74 7.61 1.89
CA ASP A 14 -31.59 7.82 1.00
C ASP A 14 -30.52 6.75 1.32
N SER A 15 -30.56 5.62 0.61
CA SER A 15 -29.54 4.56 0.71
C SER A 15 -28.72 4.37 -0.57
N SER A 16 -28.92 5.21 -1.60
CA SER A 16 -28.23 5.08 -2.89
C SER A 16 -26.93 5.88 -3.01
N ASP A 17 -26.64 6.80 -2.07
CA ASP A 17 -25.50 7.73 -2.20
C ASP A 17 -24.18 7.20 -1.63
N ILE A 18 -24.22 6.16 -0.79
CA ILE A 18 -23.01 5.62 -0.14
C ILE A 18 -22.19 4.74 -1.11
N ASP A 19 -22.86 4.02 -2.00
CA ASP A 19 -22.21 3.14 -2.99
C ASP A 19 -21.64 3.92 -4.19
N ALA A 20 -22.20 5.09 -4.53
CA ALA A 20 -21.62 5.96 -5.55
C ALA A 20 -20.27 6.55 -5.10
N VAL A 21 -20.12 6.86 -3.81
CA VAL A 21 -18.89 7.46 -3.25
C VAL A 21 -17.76 6.42 -3.14
N SER A 22 -18.07 5.16 -2.88
CA SER A 22 -17.08 4.07 -2.84
C SER A 22 -16.55 3.73 -4.24
N HIS A 23 -17.43 3.63 -5.24
CA HIS A 23 -17.04 3.33 -6.62
C HIS A 23 -16.31 4.49 -7.31
N PHE A 24 -16.63 5.75 -6.98
CA PHE A 24 -15.84 6.91 -7.43
C PHE A 24 -14.47 6.98 -6.77
N THR A 25 -14.34 6.48 -5.54
CA THR A 25 -13.09 6.51 -4.76
C THR A 25 -12.00 5.63 -5.37
N GLU A 26 -12.36 4.49 -5.97
CA GLU A 26 -11.39 3.56 -6.57
C GLU A 26 -10.79 4.09 -7.87
N LYS A 27 -11.59 4.74 -8.73
CA LYS A 27 -11.10 5.43 -9.94
C LYS A 27 -10.16 6.59 -9.62
N PHE A 28 -10.45 7.33 -8.56
CA PHE A 28 -9.69 8.53 -8.20
C PHE A 28 -8.25 8.23 -7.72
N ASP A 29 -8.01 7.05 -7.14
CA ASP A 29 -6.67 6.61 -6.72
C ASP A 29 -5.81 6.05 -7.87
N GLN A 30 -6.42 5.72 -9.02
CA GLN A 30 -5.71 5.31 -10.25
C GLN A 30 -5.08 6.49 -10.98
N GLU A 31 -5.76 7.65 -11.04
CA GLU A 31 -5.30 8.80 -11.83
C GLU A 31 -4.04 9.51 -11.28
N THR A 32 -3.67 9.25 -10.02
CA THR A 32 -2.41 9.81 -9.45
C THR A 32 -1.20 8.92 -9.71
N ILE A 33 -1.38 7.79 -10.40
CA ILE A 33 -0.31 6.90 -10.85
C ILE A 33 -0.62 6.55 -12.31
N GLY A 34 -0.43 7.49 -13.26
CA GLY A 34 -0.52 7.24 -14.72
C GLY A 34 -1.40 6.05 -15.12
N GLY A 35 -2.64 6.03 -14.61
CA GLY A 35 -3.38 4.81 -14.40
C GLY A 35 -4.40 4.67 -15.49
N SER A 36 -3.96 4.27 -16.68
CA SER A 36 -4.86 3.60 -17.61
C SER A 36 -5.40 2.35 -16.90
N GLU A 37 -6.74 2.24 -16.87
CA GLU A 37 -7.45 1.03 -16.52
C GLU A 37 -6.81 -0.15 -17.29
N MET A 38 -6.06 -0.99 -16.59
CA MET A 38 -5.73 -2.33 -17.07
C MET A 38 -7.05 -3.10 -16.99
N GLY A 39 -7.85 -3.02 -18.06
CA GLY A 39 -8.89 -4.00 -18.31
C GLY A 39 -8.25 -5.38 -18.44
N ASP A 40 -8.89 -6.35 -17.83
CA ASP A 40 -8.56 -7.77 -17.73
C ASP A 40 -7.58 -8.33 -18.78
N ASP A 41 -6.45 -8.79 -18.23
CA ASP A 41 -5.38 -9.74 -18.60
C ASP A 41 -5.52 -10.77 -19.75
N GLU A 42 -6.28 -10.55 -20.83
CA GLU A 42 -6.30 -11.53 -21.94
C GLU A 42 -6.04 -10.88 -23.32
N ASN A 43 -4.76 -10.85 -23.69
CA ASN A 43 -4.16 -10.56 -25.01
C ASN A 43 -3.61 -9.13 -25.26
N LEU A 44 -2.64 -8.69 -24.45
CA LEU A 44 -1.74 -7.60 -24.87
C LEU A 44 -0.74 -8.10 -25.92
N THR A 45 -0.55 -7.35 -27.00
CA THR A 45 0.46 -7.70 -28.02
C THR A 45 1.87 -7.52 -27.47
N LYS A 46 2.85 -8.28 -27.97
CA LYS A 46 4.26 -8.18 -27.51
C LYS A 46 4.81 -6.76 -27.56
N GLU A 47 4.38 -5.97 -28.54
CA GLU A 47 4.77 -4.58 -28.73
C GLU A 47 4.21 -3.67 -27.62
N GLN A 48 2.97 -3.88 -27.17
CA GLN A 48 2.37 -3.13 -26.05
C GLN A 48 3.08 -3.43 -24.72
N ILE A 49 3.51 -4.68 -24.52
CA ILE A 49 4.27 -5.09 -23.34
C ILE A 49 5.64 -4.40 -23.32
N GLU A 50 6.31 -4.30 -24.48
CA GLU A 50 7.60 -3.61 -24.59
C GLU A 50 7.48 -2.10 -24.36
N GLU A 51 6.45 -1.46 -24.91
CA GLU A 51 6.14 -0.05 -24.66
C GLU A 51 5.81 0.21 -23.19
N ASP A 52 5.06 -0.69 -22.55
CA ASP A 52 4.77 -0.61 -21.12
C ASP A 52 6.03 -0.77 -20.28
N ILE A 53 6.91 -1.72 -20.60
CA ILE A 53 8.20 -1.88 -19.94
C ILE A 53 9.04 -0.61 -20.09
N LYS A 54 9.05 -0.01 -21.29
CA LYS A 54 9.78 1.24 -21.54
C LYS A 54 9.21 2.39 -20.71
N ARG A 55 7.89 2.57 -20.68
CA ARG A 55 7.21 3.57 -19.83
C ARG A 55 7.49 3.35 -18.35
N ILE A 56 7.51 2.10 -17.89
CA ILE A 56 7.85 1.78 -16.48
C ILE A 56 9.31 2.16 -16.19
N LYS A 57 10.24 1.86 -17.10
CA LYS A 57 11.65 2.26 -16.95
C LYS A 57 11.83 3.77 -16.90
N GLU A 58 11.20 4.50 -17.82
CA GLU A 58 11.19 5.97 -17.83
C GLU A 58 10.61 6.51 -16.51
N SER A 59 9.46 6.00 -16.07
CA SER A 59 8.85 6.43 -14.81
C SER A 59 9.66 6.09 -13.55
N ASN A 60 10.49 5.05 -13.58
CA ASN A 60 11.42 4.74 -12.49
C ASN A 60 12.60 5.71 -12.49
N ALA A 61 13.14 6.05 -13.67
CA ALA A 61 14.19 7.06 -13.81
C ALA A 61 13.69 8.45 -13.36
N ASP A 62 12.48 8.83 -13.78
CA ASP A 62 11.85 10.08 -13.36
C ASP A 62 11.62 10.13 -11.84
N ASP A 63 11.26 9.02 -11.19
CA ASP A 63 11.08 8.97 -9.73
C ASP A 63 12.41 9.05 -8.97
N GLU A 64 13.50 8.56 -9.57
CA GLU A 64 14.86 8.70 -9.03
C GLU A 64 15.36 10.16 -9.14
N GLU A 65 15.03 10.86 -10.22
CA GLU A 65 15.39 12.28 -10.41
C GLU A 65 14.47 13.24 -9.64
N PHE A 66 13.16 12.98 -9.64
CA PHE A 66 12.10 13.84 -9.09
C PHE A 66 11.16 13.06 -8.17
N PRO A 67 11.58 12.77 -6.93
CA PRO A 67 10.83 11.89 -6.03
C PRO A 67 9.47 12.49 -5.63
N ASP A 68 8.40 11.74 -5.92
CA ASP A 68 7.00 12.07 -5.59
C ASP A 68 6.47 13.40 -6.16
N GLU A 69 7.12 13.99 -7.17
CA GLU A 69 6.63 15.23 -7.79
C GLU A 69 5.39 14.94 -8.65
N VAL A 70 4.33 15.74 -8.45
CA VAL A 70 3.06 15.59 -9.17
C VAL A 70 2.60 16.96 -9.65
N GLU A 71 2.33 17.06 -10.95
CA GLU A 71 1.76 18.27 -11.54
C GLU A 71 0.28 18.42 -11.17
N THR A 72 -0.16 19.64 -10.88
CA THR A 72 -1.58 19.94 -10.68
C THR A 72 -2.31 19.93 -12.01
N PRO A 73 -3.46 19.23 -12.13
CA PRO A 73 -4.21 19.23 -13.37
C PRO A 73 -4.86 20.60 -13.59
N LEU A 74 -5.03 20.96 -14.85
CA LEU A 74 -5.74 22.19 -15.23
C LEU A 74 -7.26 22.02 -15.10
N ASP A 75 -7.77 20.83 -15.43
CA ASP A 75 -9.21 20.57 -15.56
C ASP A 75 -9.93 20.41 -14.21
N VAL A 76 -9.25 19.81 -13.23
CA VAL A 76 -9.82 19.48 -11.92
C VAL A 76 -9.23 20.38 -10.84
N PRO A 77 -10.07 21.07 -10.03
CA PRO A 77 -9.58 21.85 -8.88
C PRO A 77 -8.72 21.01 -7.95
N ALA A 78 -7.57 21.54 -7.54
CA ALA A 78 -6.60 20.80 -6.74
C ALA A 78 -7.17 20.37 -5.38
N ARG A 79 -8.10 21.16 -4.80
CA ARG A 79 -8.80 20.78 -3.56
C ARG A 79 -9.60 19.48 -3.71
N LYS A 80 -10.22 19.25 -4.87
CA LYS A 80 -11.02 18.05 -5.14
C LYS A 80 -10.08 16.89 -5.39
N ARG A 81 -9.04 17.11 -6.20
CA ARG A 81 -8.07 16.08 -6.51
C ARG A 81 -7.34 15.55 -5.27
N PHE A 82 -6.94 16.46 -4.39
CA PHE A 82 -6.15 16.15 -3.20
C PHE A 82 -6.97 16.26 -1.91
N ALA A 83 -8.29 16.06 -1.96
CA ALA A 83 -9.18 16.19 -0.80
C ALA A 83 -8.79 15.26 0.37
N LYS A 84 -8.33 14.04 0.04
CA LYS A 84 -7.90 13.03 1.03
C LYS A 84 -6.48 13.24 1.55
N TYR A 85 -5.78 14.26 1.06
CA TYR A 85 -4.42 14.55 1.46
C TYR A 85 -4.39 15.63 2.53
N ARG A 86 -3.41 15.53 3.43
CA ARG A 86 -3.15 16.54 4.46
C ARG A 86 -1.69 16.96 4.51
N GLY A 87 -1.46 18.22 4.87
CA GLY A 87 -0.13 18.72 5.17
C GLY A 87 0.33 18.24 6.55
N LEU A 88 1.59 17.81 6.65
CA LEU A 88 2.24 17.54 7.93
C LEU A 88 3.38 18.53 8.13
N LYS A 89 3.48 19.12 9.32
CA LYS A 89 4.60 20.02 9.68
C LYS A 89 5.94 19.28 9.73
N SER A 90 5.92 18.05 10.22
CA SER A 90 7.10 17.18 10.24
C SER A 90 6.67 15.73 10.12
N PHE A 91 7.27 15.01 9.17
CA PHE A 91 6.99 13.60 8.98
C PHE A 91 7.32 12.77 10.22
N ARG A 92 8.31 13.17 11.02
CA ARG A 92 8.73 12.43 12.22
C ARG A 92 7.85 12.73 13.43
N THR A 93 7.60 14.00 13.74
CA THR A 93 6.99 14.40 15.01
C THR A 93 5.47 14.56 14.98
N SER A 94 4.86 14.85 13.84
CA SER A 94 3.40 15.03 13.75
C SER A 94 2.66 13.71 13.97
N SER A 95 1.66 13.64 14.84
CA SER A 95 0.87 12.43 15.05
C SER A 95 0.01 12.08 13.83
N TRP A 96 -0.26 10.80 13.65
CA TRP A 96 -1.24 10.27 12.68
C TRP A 96 -2.01 9.16 13.38
N ASP A 97 -3.34 9.18 13.34
CA ASP A 97 -4.17 8.18 14.00
C ASP A 97 -4.24 6.88 13.16
N PRO A 98 -3.83 5.72 13.71
CA PRO A 98 -3.95 4.42 13.05
C PRO A 98 -5.39 3.98 12.75
N LYS A 99 -6.42 4.58 13.35
CA LYS A 99 -7.82 4.17 13.12
C LYS A 99 -8.61 5.15 12.26
N GLU A 100 -7.94 6.15 11.72
CA GLU A 100 -8.54 7.13 10.82
C GLU A 100 -8.67 6.56 9.39
N SER A 101 -9.85 6.75 8.78
CA SER A 101 -10.14 6.42 7.36
C SER A 101 -9.84 4.98 6.96
N LEU A 102 -10.26 4.01 7.78
CA LEU A 102 -10.04 2.59 7.52
C LEU A 102 -10.92 2.07 6.35
N PRO A 103 -10.35 1.28 5.42
CA PRO A 103 -11.13 0.55 4.42
C PRO A 103 -12.08 -0.48 5.06
N PRO A 104 -13.18 -0.85 4.38
CA PRO A 104 -14.12 -1.85 4.91
C PRO A 104 -13.44 -3.22 5.13
N GLU A 105 -12.38 -3.54 4.40
CA GLU A 105 -11.63 -4.79 4.55
C GLU A 105 -10.93 -4.91 5.90
N TYR A 106 -10.62 -3.78 6.55
CA TYR A 106 -10.05 -3.78 7.90
C TYR A 106 -11.02 -4.33 8.96
N ALA A 107 -12.32 -4.43 8.66
CA ALA A 107 -13.27 -5.12 9.54
C ALA A 107 -13.15 -6.66 9.47
N ARG A 108 -12.56 -7.20 8.39
CA ARG A 108 -12.44 -8.65 8.15
C ARG A 108 -11.14 -9.25 8.66
N ILE A 109 -10.13 -8.41 8.94
CA ILE A 109 -8.81 -8.85 9.36
C ILE A 109 -8.76 -9.08 10.87
N PHE A 110 -7.85 -9.96 11.27
CA PHE A 110 -7.54 -10.20 12.67
C PHE A 110 -6.41 -9.28 13.14
N ALA A 111 -6.66 -8.52 14.20
CA ALA A 111 -5.67 -7.67 14.85
C ALA A 111 -5.20 -8.31 16.16
N PHE A 112 -3.88 -8.29 16.39
CA PHE A 112 -3.30 -8.71 17.66
C PHE A 112 -3.12 -7.49 18.56
N ASP A 113 -3.45 -7.61 19.85
CA ASP A 113 -3.10 -6.59 20.84
C ASP A 113 -1.58 -6.51 21.05
N LYS A 114 -0.93 -7.67 21.25
CA LYS A 114 0.53 -7.79 21.38
C LYS A 114 1.05 -9.01 20.64
N PHE A 115 1.44 -8.81 19.37
CA PHE A 115 1.90 -9.88 18.49
C PHE A 115 3.04 -10.74 19.09
N THR A 116 4.08 -10.10 19.63
CA THR A 116 5.25 -10.79 20.19
C THR A 116 4.92 -11.65 21.41
N ARG A 117 3.94 -11.24 22.22
CA ARG A 117 3.46 -12.02 23.37
C ARG A 117 2.69 -13.25 22.91
N THR A 118 1.78 -13.07 21.96
CA THR A 118 0.99 -14.17 21.41
C THR A 118 1.88 -15.19 20.70
N GLN A 119 2.86 -14.74 19.92
CA GLN A 119 3.84 -15.62 19.27
C GLN A 119 4.58 -16.49 20.29
N LYS A 120 5.14 -15.89 21.36
CA LYS A 120 5.84 -16.65 22.41
C LYS A 120 4.93 -17.67 23.08
N HIS A 121 3.68 -17.30 23.35
CA HIS A 121 2.71 -18.19 23.97
C HIS A 121 2.34 -19.38 23.06
N VAL A 122 2.10 -19.13 21.77
CA VAL A 122 1.76 -20.19 20.80
C VAL A 122 2.93 -21.16 20.62
N LEU A 123 4.17 -20.64 20.56
CA LEU A 123 5.36 -21.47 20.46
C LEU A 123 5.63 -22.27 21.75
N ALA A 124 5.44 -21.68 22.93
CA ALA A 124 5.59 -22.37 24.20
C ALA A 124 4.58 -23.51 24.35
N LYS A 125 3.30 -23.25 24.07
CA LYS A 125 2.24 -24.26 24.07
C LYS A 125 2.52 -25.41 23.12
N ARG A 126 3.15 -25.13 21.97
CA ARG A 126 3.57 -26.18 21.03
C ARG A 126 4.72 -27.03 21.58
N ALA A 127 5.72 -26.40 22.19
CA ALA A 127 6.84 -27.10 22.80
C ALA A 127 6.39 -27.99 23.97
N GLU A 128 5.48 -27.49 24.82
CA GLU A 128 4.87 -28.26 25.91
C GLU A 128 4.14 -29.50 25.40
N LEU A 129 3.39 -29.39 24.28
CA LEU A 129 2.70 -30.52 23.65
C LEU A 129 3.66 -31.54 23.00
N ASP A 130 4.86 -31.12 22.61
CA ASP A 130 5.88 -32.03 22.08
C ASP A 130 6.60 -32.77 23.24
N GLU A 131 6.73 -32.16 24.42
CA GLU A 131 7.33 -32.75 25.64
C GLU A 131 6.35 -33.66 26.40
N GLU A 132 5.14 -33.16 26.69
CA GLU A 132 4.01 -33.97 27.13
C GLU A 132 3.49 -34.72 25.91
N SER A 133 4.11 -35.87 25.61
CA SER A 133 3.61 -36.86 24.64
C SER A 133 2.18 -37.31 24.98
N SER A 134 1.23 -36.42 24.71
CA SER A 134 -0.19 -36.61 24.87
C SER A 134 -0.57 -37.81 24.02
N LYS A 135 -1.33 -38.74 24.60
CA LYS A 135 -1.70 -40.03 24.00
C LYS A 135 -2.44 -39.87 22.65
N ASP A 136 -2.86 -38.67 22.31
CA ASP A 136 -3.64 -38.33 21.11
C ASP A 136 -2.80 -37.76 19.94
N CYS A 137 -1.50 -37.54 20.12
CA CYS A 137 -0.62 -36.99 19.08
C CYS A 137 0.29 -38.05 18.44
N ALA A 138 0.47 -38.00 17.11
CA ALA A 138 1.41 -38.85 16.40
C ALA A 138 2.86 -38.42 16.69
N ARG A 139 3.74 -39.39 17.00
CA ARG A 139 5.16 -39.13 17.27
C ARG A 139 5.94 -38.87 15.99
N ILE A 140 6.97 -38.03 16.09
CA ILE A 140 7.91 -37.75 15.00
C ILE A 140 8.53 -39.07 14.51
N GLY A 141 8.50 -39.29 13.19
CA GLY A 141 9.02 -40.51 12.56
C GLY A 141 8.01 -41.65 12.40
N SER A 142 6.77 -41.48 12.86
CA SER A 142 5.71 -42.49 12.68
C SER A 142 5.12 -42.43 11.27
N TYR A 143 4.81 -43.59 10.69
CA TYR A 143 4.00 -43.67 9.47
C TYR A 143 2.53 -43.41 9.81
N VAL A 144 1.93 -42.38 9.21
CA VAL A 144 0.57 -41.94 9.50
C VAL A 144 -0.30 -41.93 8.24
N MET A 145 -1.57 -42.27 8.41
CA MET A 145 -2.60 -42.09 7.39
C MET A 145 -3.46 -40.89 7.77
N LEU A 146 -3.46 -39.85 6.93
CA LEU A 146 -4.20 -38.62 7.19
C LEU A 146 -5.54 -38.63 6.44
N HIS A 147 -6.65 -38.59 7.19
CA HIS A 147 -7.99 -38.45 6.63
C HIS A 147 -8.41 -36.98 6.65
N VAL A 148 -8.28 -36.30 5.53
CA VAL A 148 -8.66 -34.88 5.38
C VAL A 148 -10.13 -34.78 4.96
N LYS A 149 -10.92 -34.01 5.70
CA LYS A 149 -12.33 -33.74 5.38
C LYS A 149 -12.45 -32.56 4.40
N ASN A 150 -13.48 -32.58 3.56
CA ASN A 150 -13.88 -31.48 2.67
C ASN A 150 -12.80 -31.06 1.65
N VAL A 151 -12.14 -32.02 1.01
CA VAL A 151 -11.24 -31.73 -0.12
C VAL A 151 -12.07 -31.61 -1.40
N PRO A 152 -11.98 -30.50 -2.16
CA PRO A 152 -12.63 -30.39 -3.46
C PRO A 152 -12.17 -31.50 -4.42
N THR A 153 -13.10 -32.05 -5.21
CA THR A 153 -12.84 -33.13 -6.17
C THR A 153 -11.78 -32.76 -7.21
N ASP A 154 -11.72 -31.49 -7.60
CA ASP A 154 -10.74 -30.95 -8.54
C ASP A 154 -9.32 -31.01 -7.99
N VAL A 155 -9.16 -30.72 -6.69
CA VAL A 155 -7.86 -30.80 -6.02
C VAL A 155 -7.46 -32.26 -5.82
N ALA A 156 -8.41 -33.10 -5.40
CA ALA A 156 -8.16 -34.53 -5.19
C ALA A 156 -7.74 -35.25 -6.48
N SER A 157 -8.42 -35.00 -7.60
CA SER A 157 -8.09 -35.59 -8.90
C SER A 157 -6.73 -35.16 -9.43
N LYS A 158 -6.32 -33.91 -9.17
CA LYS A 158 -5.00 -33.38 -9.51
C LYS A 158 -3.88 -33.96 -8.65
N LEU A 159 -4.14 -34.23 -7.37
CA LEU A 159 -3.19 -34.86 -6.44
C LEU A 159 -3.03 -36.37 -6.69
N CYS A 160 -4.11 -37.07 -7.03
CA CYS A 160 -4.09 -38.51 -7.26
C CYS A 160 -3.56 -38.93 -8.63
N HIS A 161 -3.26 -37.98 -9.53
CA HIS A 161 -2.81 -38.31 -10.88
C HIS A 161 -1.41 -38.96 -10.87
N PRO A 162 -1.27 -40.25 -11.24
CA PRO A 162 -0.02 -41.02 -11.10
C PRO A 162 1.14 -40.53 -11.99
N SER A 163 0.87 -39.64 -12.94
CA SER A 163 1.83 -39.12 -13.91
C SER A 163 2.64 -37.91 -13.43
N ARG A 164 2.32 -37.33 -12.25
CA ARG A 164 3.08 -36.21 -11.67
C ARG A 164 4.06 -36.68 -10.59
N ARG A 165 5.36 -36.62 -10.92
CA ARG A 165 6.50 -36.86 -10.02
C ARG A 165 6.72 -35.74 -8.98
N LEU A 166 5.66 -35.11 -8.47
CA LEU A 166 5.78 -33.98 -7.54
C LEU A 166 5.60 -34.48 -6.09
N PRO A 167 6.52 -34.17 -5.17
CA PRO A 167 6.37 -34.54 -3.77
C PRO A 167 5.23 -33.75 -3.13
N VAL A 168 4.35 -34.44 -2.41
CA VAL A 168 3.28 -33.81 -1.61
C VAL A 168 3.80 -33.61 -0.19
N VAL A 169 3.83 -32.36 0.26
CA VAL A 169 4.25 -31.98 1.62
C VAL A 169 3.02 -31.47 2.38
N VAL A 170 2.79 -32.04 3.56
CA VAL A 170 1.72 -31.60 4.47
C VAL A 170 2.35 -30.94 5.68
N SER A 171 1.86 -29.75 6.04
CA SER A 171 2.35 -28.98 7.18
C SER A 171 1.18 -28.66 8.13
N GLY A 172 1.43 -28.77 9.43
CA GLY A 172 0.48 -28.38 10.47
C GLY A 172 0.51 -26.86 10.70
N LEU A 173 -0.66 -26.26 10.87
CA LEU A 173 -0.79 -24.83 11.12
C LEU A 173 -0.79 -24.54 12.62
N LEU A 174 -0.20 -23.41 13.00
CA LEU A 174 -0.23 -22.92 14.37
C LEU A 174 -1.55 -22.20 14.66
N GLU A 175 -1.81 -21.96 15.96
CA GLU A 175 -2.99 -21.25 16.41
C GLU A 175 -3.06 -19.85 15.78
N HIS A 176 -4.21 -19.51 15.18
CA HIS A 176 -4.47 -18.25 14.46
C HIS A 176 -3.84 -18.09 13.06
N GLU A 177 -3.03 -19.04 12.55
CA GLU A 177 -2.46 -18.93 11.20
C GLU A 177 -3.47 -19.14 10.06
N SER A 178 -4.70 -19.56 10.38
CA SER A 178 -5.81 -19.60 9.42
C SER A 178 -6.44 -18.23 9.17
N LYS A 179 -6.22 -17.26 10.07
CA LYS A 179 -6.81 -15.92 9.99
C LYS A 179 -5.96 -15.02 9.10
N ILE A 180 -6.61 -14.04 8.48
CA ILE A 180 -5.96 -13.04 7.61
C ILE A 180 -5.63 -11.79 8.42
N SER A 181 -4.45 -11.22 8.19
CA SER A 181 -4.04 -9.93 8.75
C SER A 181 -3.19 -9.15 7.75
N VAL A 182 -2.65 -8.01 8.18
CA VAL A 182 -1.66 -7.24 7.41
C VAL A 182 -0.27 -7.69 7.83
N LEU A 183 0.45 -8.30 6.89
CA LEU A 183 1.81 -8.78 7.10
C LEU A 183 2.81 -7.78 6.52
N HIS A 184 3.88 -7.52 7.26
CA HIS A 184 4.99 -6.67 6.86
C HIS A 184 6.25 -7.51 6.66
N PHE A 185 6.74 -7.52 5.42
CA PHE A 185 7.94 -8.24 5.04
C PHE A 185 9.08 -7.27 4.79
N SER A 186 10.25 -7.53 5.36
CA SER A 186 11.49 -6.86 4.94
C SER A 186 11.95 -7.52 3.65
N ILE A 187 11.98 -6.77 2.55
CA ILE A 187 12.34 -7.27 1.23
C ILE A 187 13.51 -6.50 0.64
N LYS A 188 14.36 -7.22 -0.09
CA LYS A 188 15.44 -6.68 -0.90
C LYS A 188 15.27 -7.21 -2.33
N LYS A 189 15.36 -6.30 -3.31
CA LYS A 189 15.38 -6.68 -4.73
C LYS A 189 16.56 -7.63 -4.99
N HIS A 190 16.31 -8.70 -5.74
CA HIS A 190 17.35 -9.68 -6.05
C HIS A 190 18.32 -9.10 -7.08
N ASP A 191 19.62 -9.37 -6.93
CA ASP A 191 20.67 -8.74 -7.76
C ASP A 191 20.54 -9.15 -9.24
N SER A 192 20.05 -10.35 -9.54
CA SER A 192 19.81 -10.81 -10.93
C SER A 192 18.58 -10.20 -11.59
N TYR A 193 17.73 -9.50 -10.84
CA TYR A 193 16.50 -8.92 -11.38
C TYR A 193 16.69 -7.42 -11.60
N GLU A 194 16.93 -7.00 -12.85
CA GLU A 194 17.19 -5.58 -13.17
C GLU A 194 15.89 -4.78 -13.31
N ALA A 195 14.82 -5.39 -13.82
CA ALA A 195 13.60 -4.68 -14.17
C ALA A 195 12.96 -3.97 -12.94
N PRO A 196 12.38 -2.77 -13.13
CA PRO A 196 11.69 -2.05 -12.08
C PRO A 196 10.44 -2.82 -11.60
N ILE A 197 10.20 -2.83 -10.29
CA ILE A 197 9.01 -3.45 -9.69
C ILE A 197 8.15 -2.33 -9.11
N ARG A 198 6.92 -2.20 -9.59
CA ARG A 198 5.99 -1.17 -9.12
C ARG A 198 5.28 -1.61 -7.85
N SER A 199 5.03 -0.65 -6.96
CA SER A 199 4.07 -0.84 -5.88
C SER A 199 2.69 -1.18 -6.45
N LYS A 200 1.97 -2.08 -5.78
CA LYS A 200 0.64 -2.62 -6.17
C LYS A 200 0.63 -3.52 -7.42
N GLU A 201 1.79 -3.88 -7.96
CA GLU A 201 1.90 -4.90 -9.01
C GLU A 201 1.66 -6.30 -8.43
N PRO A 202 0.97 -7.24 -9.12
CA PRO A 202 0.78 -8.59 -8.61
C PRO A 202 2.11 -9.36 -8.57
N LEU A 203 2.47 -9.85 -7.39
CA LEU A 203 3.65 -10.69 -7.17
C LEU A 203 3.25 -11.96 -6.42
N ILE A 204 4.00 -13.03 -6.64
CA ILE A 204 3.80 -14.31 -5.98
C ILE A 204 4.71 -14.34 -4.75
N PHE A 205 4.12 -14.43 -3.57
CA PHE A 205 4.80 -14.49 -2.28
C PHE A 205 4.89 -15.95 -1.82
N ASN A 206 6.11 -16.47 -1.73
CA ASN A 206 6.41 -17.76 -1.14
C ASN A 206 6.92 -17.54 0.30
N VAL A 207 6.02 -17.70 1.26
CA VAL A 207 6.25 -17.48 2.69
C VAL A 207 6.32 -18.84 3.38
N GLY A 208 7.53 -19.36 3.59
CA GLY A 208 7.72 -20.71 4.13
C GLY A 208 7.06 -21.78 3.26
N PHE A 209 6.00 -22.41 3.77
CA PHE A 209 5.21 -23.42 3.04
C PHE A 209 4.00 -22.86 2.28
N ARG A 210 3.72 -21.56 2.41
CA ARG A 210 2.55 -20.93 1.78
C ARG A 210 2.97 -20.16 0.56
N GLN A 211 2.22 -20.32 -0.51
CA GLN A 211 2.34 -19.54 -1.74
C GLN A 211 1.02 -18.81 -1.98
N PHE A 212 1.08 -17.50 -2.19
CA PHE A 212 -0.09 -16.69 -2.52
C PHE A 212 0.28 -15.50 -3.42
N THR A 213 -0.69 -15.04 -4.20
CA THR A 213 -0.51 -13.87 -5.07
C THR A 213 -1.07 -12.63 -4.38
N ALA A 214 -0.25 -11.58 -4.27
CA ALA A 214 -0.64 -10.35 -3.60
C ALA A 214 -0.05 -9.12 -4.30
N ARG A 215 -0.69 -7.97 -4.09
CA ARG A 215 -0.26 -6.66 -4.59
C ARG A 215 0.34 -5.85 -3.44
N PRO A 216 1.67 -5.86 -3.23
CA PRO A 216 2.29 -5.23 -2.07
C PRO A 216 2.33 -3.71 -2.17
N LEU A 217 2.26 -3.07 -1.01
CA LEU A 217 2.73 -1.70 -0.85
C LEU A 217 4.17 -1.70 -0.35
N PHE A 218 5.06 -1.08 -1.11
CA PHE A 218 6.42 -0.84 -0.65
C PHE A 218 6.49 0.43 0.19
N SER A 219 7.32 0.39 1.22
CA SER A 219 7.52 1.50 2.12
C SER A 219 8.94 1.50 2.70
N SER A 220 9.42 2.68 3.07
CA SER A 220 10.74 2.87 3.67
C SER A 220 10.85 2.18 5.03
N ASP A 221 11.92 1.41 5.26
CA ASP A 221 12.22 0.88 6.59
C ASP A 221 12.84 1.98 7.49
N ASN A 222 12.03 2.54 8.39
CA ASN A 222 12.46 3.56 9.34
C ASN A 222 12.18 3.08 10.77
N ILE A 223 13.25 2.72 11.49
CA ILE A 223 13.15 2.18 12.86
C ILE A 223 12.66 3.24 13.87
N ASN A 224 12.96 4.52 13.62
CA ASN A 224 12.73 5.61 14.57
C ASN A 224 11.39 6.34 14.40
N CYS A 225 10.49 5.83 13.57
CA CYS A 225 9.25 6.52 13.20
C CYS A 225 8.11 5.53 13.00
N ASN A 226 6.94 5.82 13.59
CA ASN A 226 5.73 5.00 13.43
C ASN A 226 5.05 5.19 12.05
N LYS A 227 5.52 6.15 11.26
CA LYS A 227 5.03 6.42 9.90
C LYS A 227 6.11 6.00 8.91
N HIS A 228 5.68 5.28 7.89
CA HIS A 228 6.52 4.80 6.80
C HIS A 228 6.14 5.51 5.51
N LYS A 229 7.13 6.04 4.79
CA LYS A 229 6.90 6.67 3.49
C LYS A 229 6.64 5.55 2.48
N MET A 230 5.56 5.64 1.72
CA MET A 230 5.32 4.74 0.59
C MET A 230 6.35 5.00 -0.51
N GLU A 231 6.88 3.93 -1.08
CA GLU A 231 7.78 3.96 -2.23
C GLU A 231 6.99 3.52 -3.47
N ARG A 232 7.18 4.21 -4.61
CA ARG A 232 6.48 3.86 -5.86
C ARG A 232 7.10 2.64 -6.52
N PHE A 233 8.40 2.47 -6.34
CA PHE A 233 9.17 1.36 -6.88
C PHE A 233 9.99 0.69 -5.79
N LEU A 234 10.33 -0.58 -6.00
CA LEU A 234 11.33 -1.26 -5.19
C LEU A 234 12.73 -0.89 -5.70
N HIS A 235 13.44 -0.06 -4.95
CA HIS A 235 14.79 0.36 -5.30
C HIS A 235 15.82 -0.75 -5.10
N HIS A 236 16.86 -0.75 -5.93
CA HIS A 236 17.94 -1.73 -5.85
C HIS A 236 18.87 -1.45 -4.66
N GLY A 237 19.43 -2.51 -4.05
CA GLY A 237 20.44 -2.39 -2.99
C GLY A 237 19.94 -1.90 -1.62
N ARG A 238 18.64 -1.61 -1.45
CA ARG A 238 18.04 -1.18 -0.19
C ARG A 238 17.01 -2.20 0.30
N PHE A 239 16.83 -2.25 1.62
CA PHE A 239 15.73 -2.98 2.23
C PHE A 239 14.50 -2.07 2.30
N SER A 240 13.38 -2.55 1.77
CA SER A 240 12.07 -1.88 1.87
C SER A 240 11.09 -2.82 2.56
N ILE A 241 10.04 -2.26 3.14
CA ILE A 241 8.96 -3.05 3.76
C ILE A 241 7.85 -3.24 2.75
N ALA A 242 7.54 -4.49 2.41
CA ALA A 242 6.35 -4.87 1.65
C ALA A 242 5.20 -5.20 2.59
N SER A 243 4.08 -4.50 2.43
CA SER A 243 2.87 -4.71 3.24
C SER A 243 1.76 -5.30 2.39
N VAL A 244 1.17 -6.41 2.83
CA VAL A 244 0.13 -7.16 2.11
C VAL A 244 -0.90 -7.74 3.07
N TYR A 245 -2.12 -7.96 2.59
CA TYR A 245 -3.06 -8.85 3.27
C TYR A 245 -2.69 -10.29 2.97
N ALA A 246 -2.42 -11.07 4.01
CA ALA A 246 -2.09 -12.47 3.87
C ALA A 246 -2.52 -13.25 5.12
N PRO A 247 -2.63 -14.59 5.03
CA PRO A 247 -2.76 -15.42 6.21
C PRO A 247 -1.59 -15.20 7.17
N ILE A 248 -1.87 -15.16 8.45
CA ILE A 248 -0.86 -14.93 9.49
C ILE A 248 0.14 -16.09 9.49
N SER A 249 1.42 -15.75 9.58
CA SER A 249 2.51 -16.68 9.84
C SER A 249 3.34 -16.12 11.00
N PHE A 250 3.88 -16.98 11.85
CA PHE A 250 4.74 -16.55 12.95
C PHE A 250 6.21 -16.47 12.51
N PRO A 251 6.90 -15.32 12.66
CA PRO A 251 8.34 -15.20 12.39
C PRO A 251 9.17 -16.20 13.22
N PRO A 252 10.39 -16.56 12.78
CA PRO A 252 11.05 -16.14 11.56
C PRO A 252 10.60 -16.96 10.35
N VAL A 253 10.12 -16.30 9.29
CA VAL A 253 9.75 -16.98 8.03
C VAL A 253 10.49 -16.31 6.87
N PRO A 254 11.31 -17.05 6.11
CA PRO A 254 11.92 -16.54 4.90
C PRO A 254 10.85 -16.31 3.83
N LEU A 255 11.04 -15.26 3.05
CA LEU A 255 10.18 -14.88 1.93
C LEU A 255 10.99 -14.92 0.64
N ILE A 256 10.44 -15.58 -0.37
CA ILE A 256 10.89 -15.45 -1.76
C ILE A 256 9.73 -14.84 -2.55
N VAL A 257 10.00 -13.76 -3.26
CA VAL A 257 9.03 -13.10 -4.13
C VAL A 257 9.36 -13.43 -5.57
N LEU A 258 8.41 -14.07 -6.24
CA LEU A 258 8.49 -14.39 -7.65
C LEU A 258 7.61 -13.43 -8.46
N LYS A 259 8.09 -13.05 -9.63
CA LYS A 259 7.29 -12.33 -10.62
C LYS A 259 6.94 -13.28 -11.75
N ASN A 260 5.65 -13.35 -12.06
CA ASN A 260 5.19 -14.06 -13.25
C ASN A 260 5.45 -13.19 -14.49
N ILE A 261 6.00 -13.80 -15.54
CA ILE A 261 6.16 -13.16 -16.84
C ILE A 261 5.38 -14.05 -17.81
N ASP A 262 4.43 -13.48 -18.54
CA ASP A 262 3.54 -14.27 -19.39
C ASP A 262 4.32 -15.13 -20.39
N GLY A 263 4.04 -16.43 -20.38
CA GLY A 263 4.70 -17.41 -21.24
C GLY A 263 6.11 -17.85 -20.79
N GLN A 264 6.60 -17.40 -19.62
CA GLN A 264 7.89 -17.82 -19.06
C GLN A 264 7.77 -18.37 -17.64
N GLN A 265 8.82 -19.05 -17.17
CA GLN A 265 8.90 -19.48 -15.78
C GLN A 265 9.02 -18.27 -14.85
N PRO A 266 8.39 -18.32 -13.66
CA PRO A 266 8.42 -17.21 -12.72
C PRO A 266 9.86 -16.93 -12.26
N VAL A 267 10.27 -15.67 -12.31
CA VAL A 267 11.63 -15.24 -11.99
C VAL A 267 11.68 -14.71 -10.55
N ILE A 268 12.78 -14.96 -9.85
CA ILE A 268 13.02 -14.42 -8.50
C ILE A 268 13.22 -12.90 -8.62
N ALA A 269 12.27 -12.15 -8.07
CA ALA A 269 12.27 -10.69 -8.14
C ALA A 269 12.86 -10.06 -6.87
N ALA A 270 12.55 -10.64 -5.70
CA ALA A 270 13.04 -10.18 -4.41
C ALA A 270 13.14 -11.31 -3.39
N VAL A 271 14.00 -11.12 -2.39
CA VAL A 271 14.18 -12.03 -1.25
C VAL A 271 13.96 -11.22 0.03
N GLY A 272 13.41 -11.86 1.05
CA GLY A 272 13.09 -11.17 2.29
C GLY A 272 12.80 -12.08 3.46
N THR A 273 12.29 -11.47 4.52
CA THR A 273 11.83 -12.17 5.73
C THR A 273 10.58 -11.49 6.28
N LEU A 274 9.73 -12.25 6.95
CA LEU A 274 8.60 -11.69 7.69
C LEU A 274 9.12 -10.91 8.91
N LYS A 275 8.80 -9.61 8.97
CA LYS A 275 9.23 -8.70 10.04
C LYS A 275 8.20 -8.65 11.17
N SER A 276 6.95 -8.35 10.83
CA SER A 276 5.87 -8.18 11.81
C SER A 276 4.50 -8.39 11.16
N VAL A 277 3.50 -8.59 12.00
CA VAL A 277 2.08 -8.65 11.61
C VAL A 277 1.36 -7.59 12.42
N ASP A 278 1.02 -6.47 11.78
CA ASP A 278 0.45 -5.31 12.47
C ASP A 278 -0.45 -4.48 11.52
N PRO A 279 -1.78 -4.51 11.67
CA PRO A 279 -2.66 -3.68 10.84
C PRO A 279 -2.52 -2.18 11.13
N ASP A 280 -1.99 -1.78 12.28
CA ASP A 280 -1.94 -0.39 12.72
C ASP A 280 -0.72 0.37 12.16
N GLN A 281 0.22 -0.33 11.50
CA GLN A 281 1.38 0.32 10.88
C GLN A 281 0.96 1.33 9.81
N ILE A 282 1.40 2.58 9.95
CA ILE A 282 0.94 3.68 9.11
C ILE A 282 1.86 3.85 7.90
N ILE A 283 1.32 3.60 6.71
CA ILE A 283 1.99 3.84 5.43
C ILE A 283 1.40 5.10 4.79
N LEU A 284 2.25 6.08 4.50
CA LEU A 284 1.85 7.38 3.95
C LEU A 284 2.40 7.56 2.53
N LYS A 285 1.50 7.75 1.57
CA LYS A 285 1.83 8.24 0.23
C LYS A 285 2.10 9.74 0.32
N LYS A 286 3.33 10.14 0.00
CA LYS A 286 3.73 11.53 -0.16
C LYS A 286 3.48 11.96 -1.60
N ILE A 287 3.03 13.19 -1.80
CA ILE A 287 3.09 13.89 -3.08
C ILE A 287 3.71 15.26 -2.86
N VAL A 288 4.41 15.76 -3.86
CA VAL A 288 5.04 17.09 -3.85
C VAL A 288 4.47 17.92 -4.98
N LEU A 289 3.76 18.99 -4.63
CA LEU A 289 3.32 19.98 -5.60
C LEU A 289 4.42 21.02 -5.77
N THR A 290 4.78 21.33 -7.01
CA THR A 290 5.86 22.26 -7.34
C THR A 290 5.31 23.59 -7.86
N GLY A 291 6.06 24.66 -7.63
CA GLY A 291 5.73 25.99 -8.12
C GLY A 291 6.98 26.85 -8.24
N TYR A 292 6.89 27.86 -9.10
CA TYR A 292 8.04 28.68 -9.48
C TYR A 292 7.87 30.14 -8.99
N PRO A 293 8.90 30.72 -8.34
CA PRO A 293 8.87 32.10 -7.89
C PRO A 293 9.06 33.06 -9.07
N GLN A 294 8.04 33.88 -9.35
CA GLN A 294 8.08 34.86 -10.44
C GLN A 294 8.69 36.20 -10.00
N ARG A 295 8.35 36.67 -8.80
CA ARG A 295 8.85 37.93 -8.23
C ARG A 295 9.29 37.71 -6.80
N VAL A 296 10.51 38.11 -6.47
CA VAL A 296 11.07 37.99 -5.11
C VAL A 296 11.36 39.39 -4.56
N SER A 297 10.99 39.62 -3.31
CA SER A 297 11.29 40.83 -2.56
C SER A 297 11.68 40.48 -1.13
N LYS A 298 12.99 40.53 -0.83
CA LYS A 298 13.57 40.13 0.47
C LYS A 298 13.09 38.73 0.88
N LEU A 299 12.20 38.64 1.87
CA LEU A 299 11.64 37.39 2.40
C LEU A 299 10.29 36.99 1.77
N LYS A 300 9.75 37.81 0.88
CA LYS A 300 8.46 37.59 0.21
C LYS A 300 8.71 37.12 -1.21
N ALA A 301 7.98 36.12 -1.67
CA ALA A 301 8.00 35.71 -3.07
C ALA A 301 6.58 35.51 -3.60
N MET A 302 6.36 35.87 -4.85
CA MET A 302 5.15 35.54 -5.60
C MET A 302 5.42 34.24 -6.35
N VAL A 303 4.67 33.19 -6.02
CA VAL A 303 4.80 31.84 -6.60
C VAL A 303 3.63 31.59 -7.55
N ARG A 304 3.94 31.00 -8.71
CA ARG A 304 2.98 30.65 -9.76
C ARG A 304 3.14 29.18 -10.16
N TYR A 305 2.15 28.64 -10.86
CA TYR A 305 2.11 27.26 -11.40
C TYR A 305 1.99 26.12 -10.39
N MET A 306 1.89 26.42 -9.08
CA MET A 306 1.53 25.40 -8.08
C MET A 306 0.03 25.12 -8.03
N PHE A 307 -0.79 26.13 -8.31
CA PHE A 307 -2.24 26.02 -8.34
C PHE A 307 -2.77 26.90 -9.48
N HIS A 308 -3.95 26.55 -9.99
CA HIS A 308 -4.62 27.31 -11.07
C HIS A 308 -5.81 28.14 -10.56
N HIS A 309 -6.40 27.76 -9.42
CA HIS A 309 -7.54 28.43 -8.82
C HIS A 309 -7.17 29.11 -7.49
N PRO A 310 -7.72 30.31 -7.18
CA PRO A 310 -7.44 31.00 -5.92
C PRO A 310 -8.07 30.28 -4.71
N GLU A 311 -9.15 29.54 -4.92
CA GLU A 311 -9.80 28.76 -3.85
C GLU A 311 -8.91 27.61 -3.36
N ASP A 312 -8.17 26.97 -4.27
CA ASP A 312 -7.22 25.91 -3.94
C ASP A 312 -6.09 26.45 -3.04
N VAL A 313 -5.56 27.64 -3.35
CA VAL A 313 -4.54 28.30 -2.52
C VAL A 313 -5.06 28.60 -1.11
N ARG A 314 -6.33 29.00 -0.98
CA ARG A 314 -6.94 29.25 0.35
C ARG A 314 -7.10 27.96 1.14
N TRP A 315 -7.50 26.87 0.47
CA TRP A 315 -7.63 25.55 1.06
C TRP A 315 -6.29 25.03 1.61
N PHE A 316 -5.22 25.14 0.82
CA PHE A 316 -3.88 24.68 1.21
C PHE A 316 -3.07 25.71 2.01
N LYS A 317 -3.65 26.85 2.40
CA LYS A 317 -2.98 27.91 3.18
C LYS A 317 -2.32 27.42 4.48
N PRO A 318 -2.89 26.47 5.25
CA PRO A 318 -2.26 25.96 6.47
C PRO A 318 -0.99 25.14 6.23
N VAL A 319 -0.75 24.67 5.00
CA VAL A 319 0.35 23.77 4.68
C VAL A 319 1.66 24.55 4.58
N GLU A 320 2.72 23.98 5.13
CA GLU A 320 4.06 24.56 5.08
C GLU A 320 4.71 24.33 3.71
N LEU A 321 5.36 25.38 3.19
CA LEU A 321 6.14 25.35 1.97
C LEU A 321 7.61 25.16 2.30
N TRP A 322 8.33 24.48 1.42
CA TRP A 322 9.77 24.36 1.47
C TRP A 322 10.37 24.55 0.07
N THR A 323 11.65 24.83 -0.06
CA THR A 323 12.32 24.90 -1.37
C THR A 323 13.38 23.81 -1.47
N LYS A 324 13.74 23.40 -2.70
CA LYS A 324 14.85 22.44 -2.94
C LYS A 324 16.17 22.90 -2.30
N HIS A 325 16.36 24.21 -2.15
CA HIS A 325 17.49 24.84 -1.45
C HIS A 325 17.31 24.98 0.09
N GLY A 326 16.39 24.23 0.69
CA GLY A 326 16.25 24.11 2.16
C GLY A 326 15.58 25.28 2.86
N LYS A 327 14.95 26.22 2.13
CA LYS A 327 14.22 27.36 2.72
C LYS A 327 12.82 26.89 3.13
N ARG A 328 12.26 27.49 4.19
CA ARG A 328 10.91 27.16 4.71
C ARG A 328 10.03 28.38 4.66
N GLY A 329 8.76 28.20 4.35
CA GLY A 329 7.82 29.30 4.18
C GLY A 329 6.37 28.91 4.36
N ARG A 330 5.51 29.92 4.23
CA ARG A 330 4.05 29.76 4.33
C ARG A 330 3.34 30.67 3.34
N ILE A 331 2.12 30.28 2.98
CA ILE A 331 1.24 31.06 2.12
C ILE A 331 0.66 32.23 2.93
N LYS A 332 0.78 33.46 2.41
CA LYS A 332 0.20 34.67 3.01
C LYS A 332 -1.20 34.93 2.45
N GLU A 333 -1.28 35.16 1.15
CA GLU A 333 -2.48 35.61 0.44
C GLU A 333 -2.47 35.14 -1.01
N THR A 334 -3.66 34.92 -1.56
CA THR A 334 -3.88 34.72 -3.00
C THR A 334 -3.70 36.02 -3.75
N VAL A 335 -3.18 35.96 -4.97
CA VAL A 335 -3.01 37.12 -5.86
C VAL A 335 -3.68 36.80 -7.21
N GLY A 336 -4.67 37.61 -7.58
CA GLY A 336 -5.37 37.47 -8.86
C GLY A 336 -6.27 36.23 -8.96
N THR A 337 -6.58 35.82 -10.18
CA THR A 337 -7.55 34.76 -10.53
C THR A 337 -6.89 33.44 -10.96
N HIS A 338 -5.59 33.43 -11.29
CA HIS A 338 -4.89 32.27 -11.86
C HIS A 338 -4.09 31.45 -10.83
N GLY A 339 -4.55 31.39 -9.58
CA GLY A 339 -3.89 30.59 -8.52
C GLY A 339 -2.50 31.07 -8.08
N SER A 340 -2.07 32.25 -8.51
CA SER A 340 -0.84 32.87 -8.01
C SER A 340 -0.97 33.18 -6.51
N MET A 341 0.13 33.01 -5.78
CA MET A 341 0.12 33.18 -4.33
C MET A 341 1.35 33.94 -3.85
N LYS A 342 1.18 34.70 -2.78
CA LYS A 342 2.27 35.38 -2.10
C LYS A 342 2.69 34.58 -0.89
N CYS A 343 3.96 34.22 -0.86
CA CYS A 343 4.56 33.40 0.18
C CYS A 343 5.57 34.22 0.98
N ILE A 344 5.71 33.87 2.26
CA ILE A 344 6.75 34.41 3.15
C ILE A 344 7.68 33.26 3.52
N PHE A 345 8.98 33.47 3.34
CA PHE A 345 10.03 32.51 3.68
C PHE A 345 10.91 33.02 4.83
N ASN A 346 11.63 32.09 5.46
CA ASN A 346 12.62 32.39 6.49
C ASN A 346 13.87 33.11 5.93
N SER A 347 14.21 32.85 4.67
CA SER A 347 15.33 33.48 3.96
C SER A 347 14.93 33.92 2.54
N SER A 348 15.79 34.70 1.87
CA SER A 348 15.52 35.17 0.51
C SER A 348 15.55 34.01 -0.48
N VAL A 349 14.48 33.86 -1.26
CA VAL A 349 14.32 32.85 -2.32
C VAL A 349 14.91 33.38 -3.63
N GLN A 350 15.54 32.54 -4.45
CA GLN A 350 16.02 32.95 -5.78
C GLN A 350 14.98 32.63 -6.85
N GLN A 351 15.01 33.30 -8.01
CA GLN A 351 14.05 33.04 -9.09
C GLN A 351 14.16 31.63 -9.69
N HIS A 352 15.34 31.02 -9.64
CA HIS A 352 15.57 29.64 -10.08
C HIS A 352 15.24 28.60 -8.99
N ASP A 353 14.82 29.01 -7.78
CA ASP A 353 14.40 28.07 -6.75
C ASP A 353 13.07 27.42 -7.14
N THR A 354 12.91 26.13 -6.86
CA THR A 354 11.60 25.47 -6.91
C THR A 354 10.98 25.51 -5.51
N VAL A 355 9.76 26.02 -5.41
CA VAL A 355 8.94 25.98 -4.20
C VAL A 355 8.10 24.72 -4.22
N CYS A 356 8.12 23.97 -3.13
CA CYS A 356 7.49 22.67 -3.01
C CYS A 356 6.51 22.66 -1.82
N MET A 357 5.41 21.93 -1.99
CA MET A 357 4.44 21.64 -0.93
C MET A 357 4.32 20.13 -0.78
N SER A 358 4.57 19.61 0.43
CA SER A 358 4.42 18.18 0.71
C SER A 358 3.03 17.88 1.26
N LEU A 359 2.31 16.99 0.60
CA LEU A 359 1.01 16.48 1.04
C LEU A 359 1.10 14.97 1.28
N PHE A 360 0.36 14.47 2.27
CA PHE A 360 0.39 13.07 2.67
C PHE A 360 -1.02 12.48 2.74
N LYS A 361 -1.17 11.24 2.27
CA LYS A 361 -2.39 10.43 2.40
C LYS A 361 -2.02 9.05 2.92
N ARG A 362 -2.86 8.46 3.77
CA ARG A 362 -2.67 7.07 4.20
C ARG A 362 -2.99 6.11 3.05
N ALA A 363 -2.09 5.16 2.82
CA ALA A 363 -2.23 4.14 1.79
C ALA A 363 -2.42 2.77 2.45
N PHE A 364 -3.33 1.98 1.88
CA PHE A 364 -3.64 0.63 2.34
C PHE A 364 -3.34 -0.39 1.23
N PRO A 365 -2.89 -1.61 1.59
CA PRO A 365 -2.67 -2.66 0.61
C PRO A 365 -3.98 -3.00 -0.11
N LYS A 366 -3.89 -3.53 -1.33
CA LYS A 366 -5.08 -3.99 -2.05
C LYS A 366 -5.47 -5.37 -1.54
N TRP A 367 -6.77 -5.59 -1.33
CA TRP A 367 -7.28 -6.91 -1.01
C TRP A 367 -7.01 -7.87 -2.18
N PRO A 368 -6.46 -9.07 -1.93
CA PRO A 368 -6.21 -10.02 -3.00
C PRO A 368 -7.53 -10.59 -3.52
N ALA A 369 -7.71 -10.57 -4.84
CA ALA A 369 -8.87 -11.15 -5.50
C ALA A 369 -8.89 -12.68 -5.37
N GLN A 370 -7.71 -13.29 -5.42
CA GLN A 370 -7.50 -14.72 -5.23
C GLN A 370 -6.25 -14.93 -4.37
N PHE A 371 -6.38 -15.69 -3.27
CA PHE A 371 -5.25 -15.99 -2.39
C PHE A 371 -4.38 -17.12 -2.92
N TYR A 372 -4.98 -18.12 -3.56
CA TYR A 372 -4.28 -19.31 -4.04
C TYR A 372 -4.50 -19.46 -5.54
N HIS A 373 -3.44 -19.82 -6.26
CA HIS A 373 -3.60 -20.30 -7.63
C HIS A 373 -4.46 -21.56 -7.62
N GLN A 374 -5.44 -21.62 -8.52
CA GLN A 374 -6.08 -22.89 -8.83
C GLN A 374 -5.01 -23.78 -9.46
N ILE A 375 -4.61 -24.83 -8.72
CA ILE A 375 -3.65 -25.86 -9.16
C ILE A 375 -4.11 -26.49 -10.46
#